data_AF-A7MLH2-F1
#
_entry.id   AF-A7MLH2-F1
#
_cell.length_a   1.000
_cell.length_b   1.000
_cell.length_c   1.000
_cell.angle_alpha   90.00
_cell.angle_beta   90.00
_cell.angle_gamma   90.00
#
_symmetry.space_group_name_H-M   'P 1'
#
loop_
_entity.id
_entity.type
_entity.pdbx_description
1 polymer ?
#
loop_
_entity_poly.entity_id
_entity_poly.type
_entity_poly.pdbx_seq_one_letter_code
_entity_poly.pdbx_strand_id
1 'polypeptide(L)'
;MTTEYTLPLDDAQASSLPAIAQVLRANAELFKHLVMSEHPDDIRYAYQPESFEITDITDRTFTFRCLMHYFEPCCDRDMHDARTYTIPYQVRDNTLAFALDETPWVVA
;
A
#
# COMPACT_ATOMS: atom_id res chain seq x y z
N MET A 1 -13.16 -7.21 -0.27
CA MET A 1 -12.80 -8.18 0.77
C MET A 1 -11.73 -7.53 1.62
N THR A 2 -11.83 -7.61 2.94
CA THR A 2 -10.77 -7.14 3.81
C THR A 2 -9.76 -8.28 4.03
N THR A 3 -8.49 -8.03 3.76
CA THR A 3 -7.41 -8.99 3.92
C THR A 3 -6.51 -8.56 5.08
N GLU A 4 -6.24 -9.48 6.01
CA GLU A 4 -5.34 -9.24 7.14
C GLU A 4 -3.91 -9.65 6.79
N TYR A 5 -2.96 -8.79 7.14
CA TYR A 5 -1.53 -8.98 6.92
C TYR A 5 -0.76 -8.90 8.22
N THR A 6 0.29 -9.72 8.32
CA THR A 6 1.21 -9.74 9.45
C THR A 6 2.65 -9.73 8.95
N LEU A 7 3.45 -8.79 9.44
CA LEU A 7 4.87 -8.66 9.11
C LEU A 7 5.74 -8.77 10.37
N PRO A 8 6.80 -9.58 10.38
CA PRO A 8 7.71 -9.64 11.51
C PRO A 8 8.54 -8.34 11.61
N LEU A 9 8.78 -7.90 12.84
CA LEU A 9 9.67 -6.81 13.20
C LEU A 9 10.93 -7.40 13.86
N ASP A 10 12.10 -6.82 13.55
CA ASP A 10 13.39 -7.33 14.00
C ASP A 10 13.74 -6.82 15.41
N ASP A 11 14.20 -7.70 16.32
CA ASP A 11 14.33 -7.49 17.77
C ASP A 11 15.21 -6.29 18.17
N ALA A 12 16.16 -5.91 17.33
CA ALA A 12 17.13 -4.86 17.67
C ALA A 12 16.56 -3.43 17.64
N GLN A 13 15.40 -3.20 16.98
CA GLN A 13 14.72 -1.90 16.83
C GLN A 13 13.17 -2.02 16.73
N ALA A 14 12.64 -3.16 17.17
CA ALA A 14 11.40 -3.81 16.70
C ALA A 14 10.08 -3.04 16.77
N SER A 15 10.03 -1.84 17.32
CA SER A 15 8.78 -1.09 17.44
C SER A 15 8.96 0.42 17.30
N SER A 16 10.13 0.87 16.84
CA SER A 16 10.30 2.28 16.50
C SER A 16 9.58 2.60 15.18
N LEU A 17 8.98 3.78 15.09
CA LEU A 17 8.30 4.22 13.87
C LEU A 17 9.20 4.16 12.62
N PRO A 18 10.51 4.51 12.68
CA PRO A 18 11.41 4.34 11.54
C PRO A 18 11.59 2.89 11.09
N ALA A 19 11.69 1.94 12.04
CA ALA A 19 11.81 0.51 11.73
C ALA A 19 10.54 -0.04 11.09
N ILE A 20 9.37 0.34 11.62
CA ILE A 20 8.06 -0.03 11.05
C ILE A 20 7.95 0.51 9.62
N ALA A 21 8.30 1.78 9.40
CA ALA A 21 8.29 2.38 8.07
C ALA A 21 9.25 1.66 7.10
N GLN A 22 10.41 1.20 7.56
CA GLN A 22 11.33 0.40 6.74
C GLN A 22 10.72 -0.95 6.34
N VAL A 23 10.11 -1.66 7.28
CA VAL A 23 9.44 -2.94 7.02
C VAL A 23 8.28 -2.76 6.04
N LEU A 24 7.45 -1.73 6.22
CA LEU A 24 6.37 -1.41 5.28
C LEU A 24 6.88 -1.14 3.87
N ARG A 25 7.96 -0.33 3.72
CA ARG A 25 8.59 -0.06 2.41
C ARG A 25 9.15 -1.33 1.76
N ALA A 26 9.78 -2.21 2.54
CA ALA A 26 10.32 -3.46 2.04
C ALA A 26 9.23 -4.43 1.54
N ASN A 27 7.97 -4.21 1.93
CA ASN A 27 6.81 -5.02 1.56
C ASN A 27 5.80 -4.23 0.70
N ALA A 28 6.27 -3.25 -0.08
CA ALA A 28 5.42 -2.39 -0.92
C ALA A 28 4.50 -3.15 -1.88
N GLU A 29 4.88 -4.35 -2.31
CA GLU A 29 4.05 -5.23 -3.17
C GLU A 29 2.72 -5.64 -2.53
N LEU A 30 2.63 -5.72 -1.19
CA LEU A 30 1.41 -6.15 -0.51
C LEU A 30 0.25 -5.19 -0.74
N PHE A 31 0.54 -3.91 -1.03
CA PHE A 31 -0.47 -2.88 -1.22
C PHE A 31 -1.07 -2.87 -2.63
N LYS A 32 -0.56 -3.70 -3.55
CA LYS A 32 -1.00 -3.76 -4.94
C LYS A 32 -2.51 -3.97 -5.06
N HIS A 33 -3.06 -4.96 -4.37
CA HIS A 33 -4.49 -5.29 -4.51
C HIS A 33 -5.39 -4.18 -3.97
N LEU A 34 -5.03 -3.54 -2.86
CA LEU A 34 -5.71 -2.34 -2.38
C LEU A 34 -5.73 -1.25 -3.46
N VAL A 35 -4.56 -0.88 -3.99
CA VAL A 35 -4.45 0.20 -4.99
C VAL A 35 -5.21 -0.13 -6.28
N MET A 36 -5.13 -1.38 -6.73
CA MET A 36 -5.77 -1.83 -7.97
C MET A 36 -7.27 -2.14 -7.80
N SER A 37 -7.79 -2.17 -6.58
CA SER A 37 -9.21 -2.47 -6.33
C SER A 37 -10.16 -1.45 -6.94
N GLU A 38 -9.71 -0.21 -7.16
CA GLU A 38 -10.49 0.84 -7.84
C GLU A 38 -10.61 0.64 -9.36
N HIS A 39 -9.72 -0.19 -9.94
CA HIS A 39 -9.65 -0.50 -11.36
C HIS A 39 -9.50 -2.00 -11.59
N PRO A 40 -10.49 -2.81 -11.15
CA PRO A 40 -10.37 -4.26 -11.20
C PRO A 40 -10.33 -4.74 -12.65
N ASP A 41 -9.35 -5.61 -12.94
CA ASP A 41 -9.14 -6.27 -14.24
C ASP A 41 -8.90 -5.33 -15.45
N ASP A 42 -8.68 -4.03 -15.21
CA ASP A 42 -8.33 -3.09 -16.29
C ASP A 42 -6.82 -3.11 -16.55
N ILE A 43 -6.43 -3.77 -17.64
CA ILE A 43 -5.04 -3.95 -18.08
C ILE A 43 -4.29 -2.64 -18.35
N ARG A 44 -5.01 -1.52 -18.47
CA ARG A 44 -4.41 -0.20 -18.69
C ARG A 44 -3.81 0.37 -17.42
N TYR A 45 -4.23 -0.11 -16.25
CA TYR A 45 -3.73 0.36 -14.97
C TYR A 45 -2.64 -0.57 -14.42
N ALA A 46 -1.58 0.03 -13.86
CA ALA A 46 -0.50 -0.71 -13.23
C ALA A 46 0.00 0.00 -11.97
N TYR A 47 0.04 -0.74 -10.85
CA TYR A 47 0.68 -0.29 -9.62
C TYR A 47 2.20 -0.22 -9.77
N GLN A 48 2.82 0.84 -9.24
CA GLN A 48 4.28 1.01 -9.19
C GLN A 48 4.83 0.89 -7.77
N PRO A 49 5.36 -0.28 -7.39
CA PRO A 49 5.91 -0.50 -6.05
C PRO A 49 7.12 0.39 -5.75
N GLU A 50 7.92 0.77 -6.75
CA GLU A 50 9.10 1.62 -6.57
C GLU A 50 8.75 3.06 -6.16
N SER A 51 7.51 3.48 -6.41
CA SER A 51 6.99 4.80 -6.04
C SER A 51 6.41 4.83 -4.62
N PHE A 52 6.38 3.70 -3.93
CA PHE A 52 5.79 3.58 -2.60
C PHE A 52 6.59 4.36 -1.55
N GLU A 53 5.92 5.26 -0.86
CA GLU A 53 6.51 6.15 0.12
C GLU A 53 5.61 6.25 1.35
N ILE A 54 6.15 5.96 2.54
CA ILE A 54 5.49 6.32 3.80
C ILE A 54 5.67 7.83 4.02
N THR A 55 4.56 8.57 3.96
CA THR A 55 4.52 10.03 4.12
C THR A 55 4.26 10.48 5.55
N ASP A 56 3.58 9.65 6.34
CA ASP A 56 3.33 9.90 7.76
C ASP A 56 3.20 8.56 8.52
N ILE A 57 3.63 8.53 9.78
CA ILE A 57 3.48 7.36 10.64
C ILE A 57 3.33 7.78 12.10
N THR A 58 2.35 7.21 12.77
CA THR A 58 2.04 7.40 14.19
C THR A 58 2.08 6.06 14.92
N ASP A 59 1.74 6.01 16.20
CA ASP A 59 1.62 4.77 16.97
C ASP A 59 0.48 3.84 16.52
N ARG A 60 -0.46 4.34 15.70
CA ARG A 60 -1.71 3.62 15.33
C ARG A 60 -1.97 3.53 13.85
N THR A 61 -1.37 4.42 13.06
CA THR A 61 -1.64 4.53 11.63
C THR A 61 -0.36 4.80 10.87
N PHE A 62 -0.28 4.30 9.64
CA PHE A 62 0.68 4.78 8.65
C PHE A 62 -0.08 5.34 7.45
N THR A 63 0.46 6.39 6.85
CA THR A 63 -0.01 6.94 5.60
C THR A 63 1.06 6.72 4.55
N PHE A 64 0.65 6.17 3.41
CA PHE A 64 1.54 5.98 2.27
C PHE A 64 0.99 6.64 1.02
N ARG A 65 1.91 7.02 0.15
CA ARG A 65 1.67 7.49 -1.22
C ARG A 65 2.30 6.52 -2.20
N CYS A 66 1.65 6.32 -3.34
CA CYS A 66 2.19 5.57 -4.46
C CYS A 66 1.66 6.13 -5.79
N LEU A 67 2.28 5.72 -6.89
CA LEU A 67 1.84 6.00 -8.24
C LEU A 67 1.14 4.79 -8.83
N MET A 68 0.10 5.08 -9.60
CA MET A 68 -0.55 4.15 -10.51
C MET A 68 -0.38 4.68 -11.93
N HIS A 69 0.10 3.83 -12.81
CA HIS A 69 0.23 4.13 -14.22
C HIS A 69 -1.07 3.84 -14.93
N TYR A 70 -1.43 4.74 -15.84
CA TYR A 70 -2.44 4.49 -16.87
C TYR A 70 -1.78 4.51 -18.24
N PHE A 71 -1.95 3.43 -19.01
CA PHE A 71 -1.50 3.30 -20.38
C PHE A 71 -2.68 3.36 -21.35
N GLU A 72 -2.64 4.30 -22.30
CA GLU A 72 -3.61 4.40 -23.39
C GLU A 72 -2.92 4.21 -24.74
N PRO A 73 -3.22 3.14 -25.50
CA PRO A 73 -2.44 2.77 -26.69
C PRO A 73 -2.56 3.74 -27.88
N CYS A 74 -3.44 4.74 -27.82
CA CYS A 74 -3.79 5.58 -28.98
C CYS A 74 -3.44 7.06 -28.81
N CYS A 75 -2.93 7.47 -27.65
CA CYS A 75 -2.56 8.86 -27.37
C CYS A 75 -1.34 8.87 -26.44
N ASP A 76 -0.38 9.78 -26.64
CA ASP A 76 0.74 10.05 -25.73
C ASP A 76 0.26 10.65 -24.39
N ARG A 77 -0.64 9.94 -23.71
CA ARG A 77 -1.31 10.32 -22.46
C ARG A 77 -1.02 9.31 -21.37
N ASP A 78 0.26 8.94 -21.24
CA ASP A 78 0.72 8.25 -20.05
C ASP A 78 0.50 9.16 -18.85
N MET A 79 -0.35 8.74 -17.93
CA MET A 79 -0.63 9.47 -16.70
C MET A 79 -0.13 8.66 -15.52
N HIS A 80 0.58 9.35 -14.63
CA HIS A 80 0.99 8.82 -13.32
C HIS A 80 0.05 9.45 -12.30
N ASP A 81 -0.93 8.68 -11.81
CA ASP A 81 -1.85 9.15 -10.78
C ASP A 81 -1.28 8.86 -9.39
N ALA A 82 -1.21 9.88 -8.54
CA ALA A 82 -0.74 9.73 -7.18
C ALA A 82 -1.91 9.37 -6.26
N ARG A 83 -1.81 8.20 -5.61
CA ARG A 83 -2.80 7.73 -4.64
C ARG A 83 -2.24 7.86 -3.23
N THR A 84 -3.10 8.15 -2.26
CA THR A 84 -2.72 8.27 -0.84
C THR A 84 -3.70 7.50 0.02
N TYR A 85 -3.18 6.71 0.95
CA TYR A 85 -3.98 5.86 1.84
C TYR A 85 -3.47 5.98 3.27
N THR A 86 -4.39 5.95 4.23
CA THR A 86 -4.08 5.89 5.67
C THR A 86 -4.64 4.62 6.25
N ILE A 87 -3.78 3.77 6.80
CA ILE A 87 -4.12 2.42 7.24
C ILE A 87 -3.86 2.28 8.75
N PRO A 88 -4.84 1.80 9.52
CA PRO A 88 -4.63 1.47 10.92
C PRO A 88 -3.78 0.20 11.06
N TYR A 89 -2.92 0.17 12.06
CA TYR A 89 -2.10 -1.00 12.38
C TYR A 89 -1.97 -1.20 13.88
N GLN A 90 -1.49 -2.39 14.26
CA GLN A 90 -1.11 -2.71 15.63
C GLN A 90 0.23 -3.45 15.65
N VAL A 91 1.03 -3.24 16.70
CA VAL A 91 2.22 -4.05 16.96
C VAL A 91 1.96 -4.92 18.18
N ARG A 92 2.11 -6.23 18.03
CA ARG A 92 1.99 -7.22 19.11
C ARG A 92 3.02 -8.32 18.88
N ASP A 93 3.72 -8.74 19.93
CA ASP A 93 4.67 -9.85 19.88
C ASP A 93 5.65 -9.76 18.69
N ASN A 94 6.32 -8.59 18.55
CA ASN A 94 7.22 -8.28 17.44
C ASN A 94 6.59 -8.41 16.04
N THR A 95 5.27 -8.33 15.94
CA THR A 95 4.55 -8.48 14.67
C THR A 95 3.73 -7.23 14.41
N LEU A 96 3.91 -6.65 13.23
CA LEU A 96 3.06 -5.60 12.69
C LEU A 96 1.84 -6.24 12.03
N ALA A 97 0.65 -5.96 12.53
CA ALA A 97 -0.62 -6.43 11.99
C ALA A 97 -1.45 -5.27 11.45
N PHE A 98 -2.01 -5.43 10.25
CA PHE A 98 -2.89 -4.44 9.61
C PHE A 98 -3.86 -5.13 8.66
N ALA A 99 -4.91 -4.40 8.26
CA ALA A 99 -5.93 -4.90 7.35
C ALA A 99 -6.09 -3.94 6.17
N LEU A 100 -6.19 -4.49 4.96
CA LEU A 100 -6.41 -3.74 3.73
C LEU A 100 -7.79 -4.06 3.18
N ASP A 101 -8.57 -3.04 2.82
CA ASP A 101 -9.84 -3.22 2.11
C ASP A 101 -9.58 -3.32 0.61
N GLU A 102 -9.56 -4.54 0.10
CA GLU A 102 -9.27 -4.87 -1.30
C GLU A 102 -10.57 -5.16 -2.05
N THR A 103 -11.71 -4.63 -1.58
CA THR A 103 -13.00 -4.79 -2.28
C THR A 103 -12.95 -4.14 -3.66
N PRO A 104 -13.08 -4.92 -4.75
CA PRO A 104 -13.16 -4.33 -6.08
C PRO A 104 -14.30 -3.33 -6.16
N TRP A 105 -14.04 -2.15 -6.70
CA TRP A 105 -15.07 -1.19 -7.00
C TRP A 105 -15.81 -1.64 -8.27
N VAL A 106 -17.06 -2.08 -8.10
CA VAL A 106 -17.93 -2.50 -9.20
C VAL A 106 -19.10 -1.54 -9.27
N VAL A 107 -19.22 -0.80 -10.38
CA VAL A 107 -20.43 -0.02 -10.68
C VAL A 107 -21.48 -1.00 -11.23
N ALA A 108 -22.57 -1.17 -10.49
CA ALA A 108 -23.71 -2.02 -10.88
C ALA A 108 -24.60 -1.35 -11.94
#